data_AF-A0A1V5A447-F1
#
_entry.id   AF-A0A1V5A447-F1
#
_cell.length_a   1.000
_cell.length_b   1.000
_cell.length_c   1.000
_cell.angle_alpha   90.00
_cell.angle_beta   90.00
_cell.angle_gamma   90.00
#
_symmetry.space_group_name_H-M   'P 1'
#
loop_
_entity.id
_entity.type
_entity.pdbx_description
1 polymer ?
#
loop_
_entity_poly.entity_id
_entity_poly.type
_entity_poly.pdbx_seq_one_letter_code
_entity_poly.pdbx_strand_id
1 'polypeptide(L)'
;MNIAAVSERIRTASLEDLGDVMAICNRIGAKHLVVHPGYSPYVQMWNRSYSSLLHSLDDLVRLQDEYGVLACVENMGAWECCHFRTPSFLPELTSRGLHCTLDCGHARLNGNLDEFLAAGDFCHIHLHNNDGENDDHGACSEGTIDYHRLWNKLPRGATLVVETRELASADQSLRYLSTLNQGEH
;
A
#
# COMPACT_ATOMS: atom_id res chain seq x y z
N MET A 1 9.38 11.77 -5.82
CA MET A 1 8.16 12.16 -5.10
C MET A 1 8.32 11.81 -3.62
N ASN A 2 7.97 12.71 -2.69
CA ASN A 2 7.90 12.42 -1.25
C ASN A 2 6.87 13.35 -0.60
N ILE A 3 5.68 12.83 -0.32
CA ILE A 3 4.60 13.61 0.31
C ILE A 3 4.83 13.85 1.82
N ALA A 4 5.84 13.23 2.42
CA ALA A 4 6.30 13.51 3.78
C ALA A 4 7.49 14.49 3.82
N ALA A 5 7.88 15.09 2.68
CA ALA A 5 9.03 15.97 2.64
C ALA A 5 8.83 17.21 3.54
N VAL A 6 9.80 17.48 4.42
CA VAL A 6 9.82 18.70 5.26
C VAL A 6 9.98 19.98 4.43
N SER A 7 10.52 19.86 3.23
CA SER A 7 10.56 20.96 2.27
C SER A 7 9.19 21.09 1.61
N GLU A 8 8.47 22.15 1.94
CA GLU A 8 7.16 22.47 1.33
C GLU A 8 7.21 22.51 -0.19
N ARG A 9 8.34 22.93 -0.78
CA ARG A 9 8.51 22.90 -2.25
C ARG A 9 8.47 21.49 -2.82
N ILE A 10 9.11 20.53 -2.15
CA ILE A 10 9.12 19.13 -2.60
C ILE A 10 7.77 18.48 -2.33
N ARG A 11 7.18 18.78 -1.16
CA ARG A 11 5.88 18.26 -0.74
C ARG A 11 4.77 18.70 -1.70
N THR A 12 4.70 20.00 -1.99
CA THR A 12 3.70 20.58 -2.90
C THR A 12 3.86 20.03 -4.32
N ALA A 13 5.08 20.00 -4.87
CA ALA A 13 5.32 19.41 -6.19
C ALA A 13 4.93 17.92 -6.25
N SER A 14 5.14 17.17 -5.16
CA SER A 14 4.72 15.77 -5.08
C SER A 14 3.20 15.62 -5.11
N LEU A 15 2.45 16.55 -4.51
CA LEU A 15 0.99 16.54 -4.52
C LEU A 15 0.41 17.03 -5.85
N GLU A 16 1.07 18.00 -6.50
CA GLU A 16 0.72 18.44 -7.86
C GLU A 16 0.84 17.27 -8.85
N ASP A 17 1.96 16.55 -8.81
CA ASP A 17 2.16 15.34 -9.63
C ASP A 17 1.07 14.28 -9.36
N LEU A 18 0.68 14.07 -8.09
CA LEU A 18 -0.40 13.15 -7.74
C LEU A 18 -1.76 13.62 -8.26
N GLY A 19 -2.04 14.93 -8.22
CA GLY A 19 -3.24 15.52 -8.82
C GLY A 19 -3.32 15.27 -10.32
N ASP A 20 -2.23 15.46 -11.04
CA ASP A 20 -2.14 15.16 -12.48
C ASP A 20 -2.41 13.68 -12.77
N VAL A 21 -1.85 12.78 -11.96
CA VAL A 21 -2.09 11.33 -12.07
C VAL A 21 -3.55 10.99 -11.75
N MET A 22 -4.15 11.57 -10.71
CA MET A 22 -5.56 11.37 -10.38
C MET A 22 -6.49 11.85 -11.51
N ALA A 23 -6.17 12.97 -12.15
CA ALA A 23 -6.91 13.45 -13.32
C ALA A 23 -6.87 12.44 -14.48
N ILE A 24 -5.71 11.81 -14.71
CA ILE A 24 -5.56 10.73 -15.69
C ILE A 24 -6.37 9.50 -15.28
N CYS A 25 -6.27 9.07 -14.01
CA CYS A 25 -7.03 7.94 -13.45
C CYS A 25 -8.54 8.11 -13.69
N ASN A 26 -9.08 9.29 -13.35
CA ASN A 26 -10.49 9.60 -13.59
C ASN A 26 -10.85 9.48 -15.08
N ARG A 27 -10.02 10.03 -15.97
CA ARG A 27 -10.25 9.98 -17.43
C ARG A 27 -10.28 8.56 -17.99
N ILE A 28 -9.52 7.63 -17.42
CA ILE A 28 -9.51 6.21 -17.84
C ILE A 28 -10.49 5.34 -17.03
N GLY A 29 -11.26 5.93 -16.13
CA GLY A 29 -12.24 5.24 -15.29
C GLY A 29 -11.64 4.42 -14.14
N ALA A 30 -10.36 4.63 -13.81
CA ALA A 30 -9.73 4.00 -12.65
C ALA A 30 -10.37 4.51 -11.35
N LYS A 31 -10.54 3.62 -10.37
CA LYS A 31 -11.22 3.91 -9.11
C LYS A 31 -10.28 4.25 -7.96
N HIS A 32 -9.05 3.76 -8.02
CA HIS A 32 -8.06 3.87 -6.97
C HIS A 32 -6.76 4.42 -7.55
N LEU A 33 -6.07 5.24 -6.76
CA LEU A 33 -4.67 5.59 -6.95
C LEU A 33 -3.90 5.16 -5.70
N VAL A 34 -2.93 4.27 -5.87
CA VAL A 34 -2.03 3.85 -4.79
C VAL A 34 -0.98 4.94 -4.56
N VAL A 35 -0.77 5.32 -3.29
CA VAL A 35 0.13 6.41 -2.90
C VAL A 35 1.04 5.93 -1.78
N HIS A 36 2.35 6.06 -1.96
CA HIS A 36 3.28 5.83 -0.86
C HIS A 36 3.24 7.01 0.14
N PRO A 37 3.26 6.74 1.46
CA PRO A 37 3.21 7.75 2.52
C PRO A 37 4.50 8.60 2.61
N GLY A 38 5.54 8.24 1.86
CA GLY A 38 6.84 8.89 1.91
C GLY A 38 7.71 8.46 3.08
N TYR A 39 8.80 9.19 3.28
CA TYR A 39 9.89 8.80 4.19
C TYR A 39 10.60 10.03 4.78
N SER A 40 11.29 9.83 5.91
CA SER A 40 12.22 10.81 6.48
C SER A 40 13.65 10.52 6.02
N PRO A 41 14.34 11.46 5.33
CA PRO A 41 15.73 11.23 4.90
C PRO A 41 16.71 11.18 6.07
N TYR A 42 16.34 11.75 7.22
CA TYR A 42 17.16 11.79 8.43
C TYR A 42 16.31 11.51 9.66
N VAL A 43 16.82 10.74 10.61
CA VAL A 43 16.10 10.38 11.85
C VAL A 43 15.71 11.62 12.67
N GLN A 44 16.56 12.65 12.68
CA GLN A 44 16.31 13.91 13.40
C GLN A 44 15.12 14.69 12.83
N MET A 45 14.72 14.39 11.59
CA MET A 45 13.60 15.04 10.91
C MET A 45 12.30 14.25 11.03
N TRP A 46 12.30 13.08 11.69
CA TRP A 46 11.16 12.17 11.74
C TRP A 46 9.84 12.88 12.07
N ASN A 47 9.79 13.56 13.23
CA ASN A 47 8.58 14.26 13.68
C ASN A 47 8.12 15.34 12.68
N ARG A 48 9.07 16.07 12.07
CA ARG A 48 8.73 17.09 11.08
C ARG A 48 8.19 16.47 9.78
N SER A 49 8.79 15.36 9.33
CA SER A 49 8.32 14.64 8.14
C SER A 49 6.95 13.99 8.40
N TYR A 50 6.72 13.48 9.62
CA TYR A 50 5.43 12.94 10.04
C TYR A 50 4.35 14.02 10.05
N SER A 51 4.63 15.20 10.62
CA SER A 51 3.71 16.34 10.52
C SER A 51 3.46 16.77 9.07
N SER A 52 4.48 16.68 8.21
CA SER A 52 4.35 16.99 6.78
C SER A 52 3.45 15.96 6.07
N LEU A 53 3.60 14.68 6.40
CA LEU A 53 2.72 13.61 5.92
C LEU A 53 1.27 13.87 6.33
N LEU A 54 1.00 14.22 7.59
CA LEU A 54 -0.36 14.50 8.05
C LEU A 54 -1.02 15.64 7.24
N HIS A 55 -0.29 16.72 6.96
CA HIS A 55 -0.80 17.77 6.08
C HIS A 55 -1.05 17.25 4.66
N SER A 56 -0.15 16.43 4.11
CA SER A 56 -0.35 15.84 2.79
C SER A 56 -1.51 14.86 2.75
N LEU A 57 -1.85 14.17 3.85
CA LEU A 57 -3.07 13.37 3.92
C LEU A 57 -4.32 14.25 3.77
N ASP A 58 -4.37 15.40 4.44
CA ASP A 58 -5.47 16.36 4.29
C ASP A 58 -5.53 16.91 2.85
N ASP A 59 -4.38 17.04 2.18
CA ASP A 59 -4.30 17.44 0.78
C ASP A 59 -4.80 16.33 -0.17
N LEU A 60 -4.47 15.06 0.11
CA LEU A 60 -4.98 13.90 -0.62
C LEU A 60 -6.49 13.76 -0.53
N VAL A 61 -7.10 14.08 0.63
CA VAL A 61 -8.56 14.12 0.77
C VAL A 61 -9.17 15.10 -0.22
N ARG A 62 -8.60 16.30 -0.34
CA ARG A 62 -9.10 17.31 -1.29
C ARG A 62 -8.93 16.88 -2.74
N LEU A 63 -7.81 16.25 -3.08
CA LEU A 63 -7.58 15.70 -4.42
C LEU A 63 -8.56 14.56 -4.74
N GLN A 64 -8.82 13.67 -3.78
CA GLN A 64 -9.81 12.61 -3.91
C GLN A 64 -11.21 13.18 -4.20
N ASP A 65 -11.62 14.22 -3.46
CA ASP A 65 -12.92 14.88 -3.66
C ASP A 65 -12.99 15.62 -5.00
N GLU A 66 -11.90 16.25 -5.42
CA GLU A 66 -11.82 17.00 -6.68
C GLU A 66 -11.91 16.08 -7.91
N TYR A 67 -11.17 14.96 -7.91
CA TYR A 67 -11.06 14.10 -9.08
C TYR A 67 -11.99 12.88 -9.04
N GLY A 68 -12.61 12.57 -7.89
CA GLY A 68 -13.49 11.41 -7.74
C GLY A 68 -12.76 10.07 -7.82
N VAL A 69 -11.45 10.04 -7.49
CA VAL A 69 -10.59 8.86 -7.46
C VAL A 69 -10.12 8.64 -6.03
N LEU A 70 -10.29 7.41 -5.51
CA LEU A 70 -9.90 7.11 -4.14
C LEU A 70 -8.38 7.06 -3.98
N ALA A 71 -7.86 7.80 -3.00
CA ALA A 71 -6.46 7.71 -2.60
C ALA A 71 -6.28 6.54 -1.63
N CYS A 72 -5.47 5.55 -2.03
CA CYS A 72 -5.17 4.38 -1.23
C CYS A 72 -3.71 4.43 -0.78
N VAL A 73 -3.48 4.77 0.49
CA VAL A 73 -2.13 4.86 1.04
C VAL A 73 -1.61 3.45 1.34
N GLU A 74 -0.40 3.14 0.87
CA GLU A 74 0.19 1.80 1.01
C GLU A 74 1.05 1.67 2.27
N ASN A 75 0.94 0.55 2.99
CA ASN A 75 1.87 0.26 4.08
C ASN A 75 3.24 -0.10 3.54
N MET A 76 4.31 0.46 4.13
CA MET A 76 5.68 0.31 3.63
C MET A 76 6.44 -0.84 4.30
N GLY A 77 7.45 -1.36 3.60
CA GLY A 77 8.34 -2.42 4.07
C GLY A 77 9.24 -2.05 5.26
N ALA A 78 10.29 -2.85 5.50
CA ALA A 78 11.06 -2.79 6.75
C ALA A 78 12.05 -1.62 6.87
N TRP A 79 12.16 -0.73 5.87
CA TRP A 79 13.09 0.38 5.91
C TRP A 79 12.67 1.42 6.96
N GLU A 80 13.53 1.67 7.95
CA GLU A 80 13.19 2.51 9.10
C GLU A 80 12.88 3.96 8.77
N CYS A 81 13.29 4.44 7.60
CA CYS A 81 12.98 5.79 7.15
C CYS A 81 11.53 5.96 6.67
N CYS A 82 10.83 4.86 6.33
CA CYS A 82 9.50 4.90 5.76
C CYS A 82 8.42 5.16 6.81
N HIS A 83 7.43 5.98 6.46
CA HIS A 83 6.19 6.10 7.24
C HIS A 83 5.27 4.91 6.99
N PHE A 84 4.26 4.74 7.86
CA PHE A 84 3.22 3.73 7.76
C PHE A 84 3.73 2.29 7.58
N ARG A 85 4.50 1.81 8.55
CA ARG A 85 5.01 0.42 8.58
C ARG A 85 4.16 -0.55 9.40
N THR A 86 3.21 -0.02 10.17
CA THR A 86 2.42 -0.75 11.16
C THR A 86 0.94 -0.38 11.07
N PRO A 87 0.03 -1.28 11.47
CA PRO A 87 -1.41 -1.02 11.42
C PRO A 87 -1.87 0.10 12.36
N SER A 88 -1.03 0.52 13.32
CA SER A 88 -1.32 1.65 14.21
C SER A 88 -1.52 2.99 13.48
N PHE A 89 -1.11 3.10 12.22
CA PHE A 89 -1.35 4.30 11.39
C PHE A 89 -2.71 4.29 10.68
N LEU A 90 -3.40 3.14 10.59
CA LEU A 90 -4.71 3.04 9.94
C LEU A 90 -5.74 4.06 10.46
N PRO A 91 -5.82 4.36 11.78
CA PRO A 91 -6.75 5.38 12.27
C PRO A 91 -6.54 6.78 11.68
N GLU A 92 -5.29 7.15 11.31
CA GLU A 92 -5.01 8.44 10.66
C GLU A 92 -5.63 8.52 9.26
N LEU A 93 -5.69 7.39 8.55
CA LEU A 93 -6.32 7.30 7.23
C LEU A 93 -7.85 7.28 7.36
N THR A 94 -8.38 6.37 8.20
CA THR A 94 -9.82 6.16 8.33
C THR A 94 -10.54 7.42 8.85
N SER A 95 -9.93 8.13 9.81
CA SER A 95 -10.51 9.38 10.33
C SER A 95 -10.63 10.51 9.30
N ARG A 96 -9.89 10.41 8.18
CA ARG A 96 -9.89 11.36 7.07
C ARG A 96 -10.72 10.89 5.86
N GLY A 97 -11.27 9.67 5.91
CA GLY A 97 -11.93 9.07 4.75
C GLY A 97 -10.96 8.65 3.63
N LEU A 98 -9.68 8.42 3.99
CA LEU A 98 -8.69 7.83 3.09
C LEU A 98 -8.69 6.31 3.23
N HIS A 99 -8.26 5.63 2.17
CA HIS A 99 -8.19 4.18 2.12
C HIS A 99 -6.76 3.67 2.27
N CYS A 100 -6.62 2.39 2.59
CA CYS A 100 -5.35 1.69 2.66
C CYS A 100 -5.24 0.67 1.51
N THR A 101 -4.08 0.65 0.85
CA THR A 101 -3.60 -0.51 0.10
C THR A 101 -2.80 -1.39 1.05
N LEU A 102 -3.20 -2.65 1.21
CA LEU A 102 -2.40 -3.61 1.99
C LEU A 102 -1.38 -4.27 1.06
N ASP A 103 -0.10 -4.01 1.27
CA ASP A 103 0.97 -4.85 0.75
C ASP A 103 1.29 -5.96 1.77
N CYS A 104 1.01 -7.20 1.37
CA CYS A 104 1.23 -8.37 2.22
C CYS A 104 2.72 -8.66 2.47
N GLY A 105 3.58 -8.38 1.49
CA GLY A 105 5.03 -8.56 1.61
C GLY A 105 5.65 -7.60 2.60
N HIS A 106 5.31 -6.32 2.51
CA HIS A 106 5.72 -5.29 3.45
C HIS A 106 5.26 -5.59 4.88
N ALA A 107 4.01 -5.99 5.05
CA ALA A 107 3.47 -6.33 6.36
C ALA A 107 4.15 -7.60 6.92
N ARG A 108 4.50 -8.57 6.06
CA ARG A 108 5.28 -9.74 6.45
C ARG A 108 6.68 -9.37 6.95
N LEU A 109 7.37 -8.44 6.27
CA LEU A 109 8.71 -7.99 6.65
C LEU A 109 8.71 -7.22 7.98
N ASN A 110 7.64 -6.50 8.28
CA ASN A 110 7.48 -5.82 9.57
C ASN A 110 6.90 -6.73 10.68
N GLY A 111 6.57 -7.99 10.37
CA GLY A 111 6.05 -8.97 11.33
C GLY A 111 4.62 -8.71 11.81
N ASN A 112 3.82 -7.95 11.04
CA ASN A 112 2.49 -7.49 11.45
C ASN A 112 1.38 -7.81 10.42
N LEU A 113 1.63 -8.75 9.49
CA LEU A 113 0.66 -9.18 8.48
C LEU A 113 -0.66 -9.66 9.10
N ASP A 114 -0.63 -10.49 10.14
CA ASP A 114 -1.86 -10.95 10.82
C ASP A 114 -2.62 -9.79 11.49
N GLU A 115 -1.92 -8.77 11.99
CA GLU A 115 -2.53 -7.58 12.60
C GLU A 115 -3.21 -6.70 11.56
N PHE A 116 -2.60 -6.52 10.39
CA PHE A 116 -3.24 -5.86 9.26
C PHE A 116 -4.48 -6.63 8.81
N LEU A 117 -4.38 -7.94 8.58
CA LEU A 117 -5.52 -8.76 8.15
C LEU A 117 -6.67 -8.74 9.17
N ALA A 118 -6.38 -8.64 10.47
CA ALA A 118 -7.40 -8.49 11.51
C ALA A 118 -8.12 -7.13 11.48
N ALA A 119 -7.50 -6.08 10.92
CA ALA A 119 -8.10 -4.75 10.78
C ALA A 119 -9.15 -4.68 9.64
N GLY A 120 -9.07 -5.58 8.65
CA GLY A 120 -10.22 -6.09 7.91
C GLY A 120 -10.90 -5.21 6.85
N ASP A 121 -10.39 -4.03 6.50
CA ASP A 121 -11.07 -3.12 5.55
C ASP A 121 -10.12 -2.51 4.50
N PHE A 122 -9.57 -3.38 3.65
CA PHE A 122 -8.71 -2.97 2.52
C PHE A 122 -9.48 -3.08 1.20
N CYS A 123 -9.38 -2.04 0.38
CA CYS A 123 -10.00 -2.00 -0.96
C CYS A 123 -9.06 -2.50 -2.08
N HIS A 124 -7.75 -2.51 -1.80
CA HIS A 124 -6.69 -2.89 -2.74
C HIS A 124 -5.60 -3.64 -1.98
N ILE A 125 -5.11 -4.74 -2.54
CA ILE A 125 -4.11 -5.60 -1.89
C ILE A 125 -3.05 -6.00 -2.90
N HIS A 126 -1.79 -5.75 -2.55
CA HIS A 126 -0.63 -6.23 -3.30
C HIS A 126 -0.17 -7.58 -2.73
N LEU A 127 -0.03 -8.53 -3.64
CA LEU A 127 0.31 -9.92 -3.37
C LEU A 127 1.65 -10.23 -4.02
N HIS A 128 2.62 -10.50 -3.17
CA HIS A 128 3.91 -11.07 -3.54
C HIS A 128 4.48 -11.77 -2.32
N ASN A 129 5.66 -12.34 -2.45
CA ASN A 129 6.26 -13.10 -1.36
C ASN A 129 7.76 -12.79 -1.26
N ASN A 130 8.33 -13.09 -0.09
CA ASN A 130 9.72 -12.79 0.23
C ASN A 130 10.32 -13.81 1.19
N ASP A 131 11.65 -13.78 1.29
CA ASP A 131 12.45 -14.59 2.22
C ASP A 131 12.29 -14.19 3.70
N GLY A 132 11.57 -13.10 3.98
CA GLY A 132 11.36 -12.56 5.32
C GLY A 132 12.42 -11.56 5.78
N GLU A 133 13.44 -11.29 4.96
CA GLU A 133 14.51 -10.32 5.19
C GLU A 133 14.44 -9.15 4.19
N ASN A 134 14.11 -9.44 2.93
CA ASN A 134 14.13 -8.46 1.84
C ASN A 134 12.78 -8.34 1.16
N ASP A 135 12.57 -7.21 0.49
CA ASP A 135 11.38 -7.00 -0.33
C ASP A 135 11.58 -7.57 -1.74
N ASP A 136 11.59 -8.91 -1.81
CA ASP A 136 12.01 -9.65 -3.01
C ASP A 136 11.05 -9.55 -4.19
N HIS A 137 9.76 -9.30 -3.93
CA HIS A 137 8.69 -9.40 -4.93
C HIS A 137 8.75 -10.74 -5.68
N GLY A 138 8.91 -11.82 -4.92
CA GLY A 138 8.91 -13.20 -5.39
C GLY A 138 7.51 -13.72 -5.71
N ALA A 139 7.44 -14.88 -6.36
CA ALA A 139 6.16 -15.52 -6.68
C ALA A 139 5.39 -15.84 -5.39
N CYS A 140 4.06 -15.69 -5.40
CA CYS A 140 3.23 -15.96 -4.22
C CYS A 140 3.40 -17.38 -3.65
N SER A 141 3.77 -18.35 -4.50
CA SER A 141 4.06 -19.73 -4.09
C SER A 141 5.44 -19.93 -3.43
N GLU A 142 6.31 -18.93 -3.44
CA GLU A 142 7.71 -19.04 -3.03
C GLU A 142 8.09 -17.97 -2.01
N GLY A 143 8.43 -18.39 -0.79
CA GLY A 143 8.84 -17.48 0.27
C GLY A 143 8.21 -17.85 1.60
N THR A 144 8.05 -16.87 2.46
CA THR A 144 7.66 -17.07 3.85
C THR A 144 6.20 -16.77 4.16
N ILE A 145 5.44 -16.22 3.20
CA ILE A 145 4.01 -15.99 3.33
C ILE A 145 3.25 -17.26 2.92
N ASP A 146 2.49 -17.84 3.87
CA ASP A 146 1.62 -19.00 3.62
C ASP A 146 0.24 -18.52 3.12
N TYR A 147 0.16 -18.29 1.81
CA TYR A 147 -1.07 -17.83 1.16
C TYR A 147 -2.24 -18.81 1.33
N HIS A 148 -1.98 -20.12 1.44
CA HIS A 148 -3.04 -21.09 1.70
C HIS A 148 -3.73 -20.83 3.05
N ARG A 149 -3.00 -20.41 4.08
CA ARG A 149 -3.59 -20.08 5.39
C ARG A 149 -4.27 -18.72 5.43
N LEU A 150 -3.76 -17.75 4.67
CA LEU A 150 -4.28 -16.38 4.73
C LEU A 150 -5.37 -16.08 3.70
N TRP A 151 -5.54 -16.91 2.66
CA TRP A 151 -6.46 -16.65 1.55
C TRP A 151 -7.87 -16.27 2.02
N ASN A 152 -8.42 -17.03 2.96
CA ASN A 152 -9.77 -16.82 3.49
C ASN A 152 -9.89 -15.60 4.43
N LYS A 153 -8.77 -14.99 4.81
CA LYS A 153 -8.73 -13.74 5.58
C LYS A 153 -8.72 -12.51 4.68
N LEU A 154 -8.46 -12.65 3.38
CA LEU A 154 -8.45 -11.52 2.45
C LEU A 154 -9.89 -11.00 2.25
N PRO A 155 -10.13 -9.67 2.32
CA PRO A 155 -11.42 -9.08 2.03
C PRO A 155 -11.91 -9.45 0.61
N ARG A 156 -13.09 -10.10 0.53
CA ARG A 156 -13.68 -10.57 -0.75
C ARG A 156 -13.96 -9.44 -1.76
N GLY A 157 -14.13 -8.20 -1.28
CA GLY A 157 -14.38 -7.03 -2.12
C GLY A 157 -13.11 -6.30 -2.57
N ALA A 158 -11.93 -6.70 -2.09
CA ALA A 158 -10.69 -6.06 -2.45
C ALA A 158 -10.27 -6.44 -3.88
N THR A 159 -9.66 -5.49 -4.59
CA THR A 159 -8.89 -5.82 -5.78
C THR A 159 -7.56 -6.43 -5.36
N LEU A 160 -7.23 -7.61 -5.89
CA LEU A 160 -5.97 -8.30 -5.63
C LEU A 160 -5.03 -8.10 -6.82
N VAL A 161 -3.82 -7.61 -6.57
CA VAL A 161 -2.79 -7.36 -7.60
C VAL A 161 -1.55 -8.19 -7.26
N VAL A 162 -1.05 -8.94 -8.23
CA VAL A 162 0.22 -9.66 -8.09
C VAL A 162 1.36 -8.75 -8.51
N GLU A 163 2.33 -8.55 -7.62
CA GLU A 163 3.47 -7.65 -7.86
C GLU A 163 4.79 -8.41 -7.81
N THR A 164 5.27 -8.86 -8.97
CA THR A 164 6.54 -9.57 -9.07
C THR A 164 7.50 -8.87 -10.02
N ARG A 165 8.80 -9.02 -9.79
CA ARG A 165 9.84 -8.43 -10.67
C ARG A 165 9.84 -9.00 -12.08
N GLU A 166 9.44 -10.26 -12.22
CA GLU A 166 9.47 -11.01 -13.48
C GLU A 166 8.08 -11.51 -13.87
N LEU A 167 7.76 -11.50 -15.17
CA LEU A 167 6.48 -11.99 -15.69
C LEU A 167 6.26 -13.48 -15.42
N ALA A 168 7.33 -14.28 -15.41
CA ALA A 168 7.24 -15.71 -15.10
C ALA A 168 6.74 -15.95 -13.66
N SER A 169 7.24 -15.16 -12.71
CA SER A 169 6.81 -15.20 -11.31
C SER A 169 5.36 -14.72 -11.15
N ALA A 170 4.91 -13.76 -11.98
CA ALA A 170 3.52 -13.35 -12.01
C ALA A 170 2.61 -14.48 -12.49
N ASP A 171 2.95 -15.15 -13.61
CA ASP A 171 2.19 -16.29 -14.14
C ASP A 171 2.12 -17.44 -13.11
N GLN A 172 3.25 -17.77 -12.49
CA GLN A 172 3.32 -18.78 -11.43
C GLN A 172 2.41 -18.42 -10.25
N SER A 173 2.44 -17.17 -9.81
CA SER A 173 1.59 -16.67 -8.72
C SER A 173 0.11 -16.79 -9.07
N LEU A 174 -0.28 -16.33 -10.27
CA LEU A 174 -1.67 -16.40 -10.72
C LEU A 174 -2.18 -17.85 -10.79
N ARG A 175 -1.37 -18.79 -11.31
CA ARG A 175 -1.71 -20.22 -11.31
C ARG A 175 -1.90 -20.75 -9.89
N TYR A 176 -0.94 -20.48 -9.01
CA TYR A 176 -0.98 -20.93 -7.61
C TYR A 176 -2.22 -20.39 -6.87
N LEU A 177 -2.41 -19.07 -6.87
CA LEU A 177 -3.53 -18.42 -6.18
C LEU A 177 -4.90 -18.85 -6.74
N SER A 178 -4.97 -19.15 -8.05
CA SER A 178 -6.21 -19.69 -8.66
C SER A 178 -6.62 -21.04 -8.07
N THR A 179 -5.67 -21.86 -7.62
CA THR A 179 -5.98 -23.15 -6.97
C THR A 179 -6.61 -22.94 -5.58
N LEU A 180 -6.22 -21.87 -4.87
CA LEU A 180 -6.78 -21.53 -3.56
C LEU A 180 -8.22 -21.04 -3.69
N ASN A 181 -8.53 -20.33 -4.78
CA ASN A 181 -9.89 -19.85 -5.05
C ASN A 181 -10.88 -20.97 -5.41
N GLN A 182 -10.41 -22.10 -5.94
CA GLN A 182 -11.24 -23.25 -6.30
C GLN A 182 -11.47 -24.23 -5.14
N GLY A 183 -10.81 -24.02 -3.99
CA GLY A 183 -10.97 -24.84 -2.78
C GLY A 183 -12.20 -24.51 -1.93
N GLU A 184 -13.02 -23.52 -2.31
CA GLU A 184 -14.30 -23.21 -1.66
C GLU A 184 -15.45 -24.05 -2.26
N HIS A 185 -15.48 -25.36 -1.96
CA HIS A 185 -16.66 -26.23 -2.12
C HIS A 185 -16.96 -26.96 -0.82
#